data_AF-A0A5N5ZYH6-F1
#
_entry.id   AF-A0A5N5ZYH6-F1
#
_cell.length_a   1.000
_cell.length_b   1.000
_cell.length_c   1.000
_cell.angle_alpha   90.00
_cell.angle_beta   90.00
_cell.angle_gamma   90.00
#
_symmetry.space_group_name_H-M   'P 1'
#
loop_
_entity.id
_entity.type
_entity.pdbx_description
1 polymer ?
#
loop_
_entity_poly.entity_id
_entity_poly.type
_entity_poly.pdbx_seq_one_letter_code
_entity_poly.pdbx_strand_id
1 'polypeptide(L)'
;MSRPAASVPAEGGPLPAVCGHTHLFRGARVRVQGVADPAGFAARPRPLELELVFSDGVVLTVELLVAEDRGAVLSVPAYTTEAGAGLPQRTWPVREFTVRDADVELLLDARLD
;
A
#
# COMPACT_ATOMS: atom_id res chain seq x y z
N MET A 1 10.31 19.41 -13.03
CA MET A 1 9.33 18.68 -12.22
C MET A 1 10.10 17.94 -11.15
N SER A 2 10.06 18.42 -9.90
CA SER A 2 10.88 17.90 -8.81
C SER A 2 10.38 16.51 -8.40
N ARG A 3 11.24 15.50 -8.53
CA ARG A 3 11.00 14.16 -8.01
C ARG A 3 10.78 14.28 -6.50
N PRO A 4 9.69 13.75 -5.92
CA PRO A 4 9.61 13.66 -4.47
C PRO A 4 10.82 12.85 -3.99
N ALA A 5 11.39 13.28 -2.85
CA ALA A 5 12.56 12.64 -2.27
C ALA A 5 12.31 11.14 -2.16
N ALA A 6 13.24 10.34 -2.67
CA ALA A 6 13.21 8.90 -2.47
C ALA A 6 13.18 8.66 -0.95
N SER A 7 12.13 8.02 -0.47
CA SER A 7 12.09 7.56 0.92
C SER A 7 13.33 6.71 1.16
N VAL A 8 14.10 7.06 2.18
CA VAL A 8 15.22 6.21 2.63
C VAL A 8 14.59 4.85 2.96
N PRO A 9 15.13 3.72 2.46
CA PRO A 9 14.58 2.41 2.79
C PRO A 9 14.57 2.28 4.31
N ALA A 10 13.39 2.02 4.88
CA ALA A 10 13.27 1.72 6.29
C ALA A 10 14.17 0.52 6.60
N GLU A 11 14.88 0.54 7.72
CA GLU A 11 15.71 -0.60 8.13
C GLU A 11 14.81 -1.83 8.37
N GLY A 12 15.03 -2.90 7.60
CA GLY A 12 14.12 -4.03 7.46
C GLY A 12 13.39 -3.96 6.12
N GLY A 13 13.53 -4.99 5.29
CA GLY A 13 12.96 -5.04 3.93
C GLY A 13 11.43 -4.85 3.86
N PRO A 14 10.84 -4.93 2.66
CA PRO A 14 9.42 -4.66 2.47
C PRO A 14 8.56 -5.52 3.40
N LEU A 15 7.57 -4.90 4.06
CA LEU A 15 6.64 -5.63 4.90
C LEU A 15 5.62 -6.38 4.03
N PRO A 16 5.26 -7.63 4.37
CA PRO A 16 4.24 -8.35 3.62
C PRO A 16 2.89 -7.63 3.68
N ALA A 17 2.22 -7.56 2.54
CA ALA A 17 0.87 -7.05 2.45
C ALA A 17 0.03 -7.96 1.55
N VAL A 18 -1.25 -8.13 1.87
CA VAL A 18 -2.17 -8.97 1.07
C VAL A 18 -3.39 -8.19 0.63
N CYS A 19 -3.82 -8.42 -0.61
CA CYS A 19 -5.11 -7.97 -1.13
C CYS A 19 -5.94 -9.18 -1.55
N GLY A 20 -7.18 -9.26 -1.06
CA GLY A 20 -8.12 -10.35 -1.39
C GLY A 20 -8.70 -10.29 -2.81
N HIS A 21 -8.12 -9.49 -3.69
CA HIS A 21 -8.56 -9.28 -5.07
C HIS A 21 -7.36 -9.36 -6.02
N THR A 22 -7.62 -9.44 -7.32
CA THR A 22 -6.57 -9.45 -8.38
C THR A 22 -6.09 -8.07 -8.77
N HIS A 23 -6.77 -7.02 -8.30
CA HIS A 23 -6.43 -5.63 -8.57
C HIS A 23 -7.01 -4.71 -7.50
N LEU A 24 -6.47 -3.48 -7.45
CA LEU A 24 -6.96 -2.43 -6.56
C LEU A 24 -8.08 -1.62 -7.22
N PHE A 25 -9.02 -1.20 -6.37
CA PHE A 25 -10.17 -0.38 -6.73
C PHE A 25 -10.59 0.45 -5.52
N ARG A 26 -11.52 1.40 -5.71
CA ARG A 26 -12.06 2.20 -4.61
C ARG A 26 -12.76 1.30 -3.59
N GLY A 27 -12.30 1.31 -2.35
CA GLY A 27 -12.81 0.45 -1.27
C GLY A 27 -12.09 -0.89 -1.15
N ALA A 28 -11.07 -1.15 -1.98
CA ALA A 28 -10.19 -2.30 -1.79
C ALA A 28 -9.48 -2.20 -0.43
N ARG A 29 -9.24 -3.37 0.17
CA ARG A 29 -8.54 -3.51 1.45
C ARG A 29 -7.18 -4.15 1.21
N VAL A 30 -6.15 -3.56 1.81
CA VAL A 30 -4.79 -4.12 1.85
C VAL A 30 -4.43 -4.36 3.30
N ARG A 31 -4.04 -5.58 3.65
CA ARG A 31 -3.67 -5.92 5.03
C ARG A 31 -2.16 -6.03 5.13
N VAL A 32 -1.55 -5.14 5.90
CA VAL A 32 -0.11 -5.08 6.15
C VAL A 32 0.22 -5.90 7.40
N GLN A 33 1.18 -6.80 7.26
CA GLN A 33 1.58 -7.76 8.29
C GLN A 33 2.92 -7.37 8.89
N GLY A 34 3.16 -7.80 10.12
CA GLY A 34 4.46 -7.59 10.80
C GLY A 34 4.76 -6.12 11.14
N VAL A 35 3.75 -5.25 11.16
CA VAL A 35 3.91 -3.86 11.58
C VAL A 35 4.29 -3.82 13.06
N ALA A 36 5.48 -3.29 13.37
CA ALA A 36 5.85 -2.98 14.74
C ALA A 36 4.92 -1.89 15.30
N ASP A 37 4.28 -2.18 16.43
CA ASP A 37 3.24 -1.37 17.06
C ASP A 37 2.08 -1.00 16.09
N PRO A 38 1.17 -1.94 15.78
CA PRO A 38 0.07 -1.70 14.85
C PRO A 38 -0.84 -0.53 15.25
N ALA A 39 -1.07 -0.35 16.56
CA ALA A 39 -1.92 0.72 17.07
C ALA A 39 -1.26 2.09 16.89
N GLY A 40 0.03 2.22 17.24
CA GLY A 40 0.79 3.45 17.00
C GLY A 40 0.91 3.79 15.52
N PHE A 41 1.13 2.78 14.67
CA PHE A 41 1.15 2.96 13.22
C PHE A 41 -0.19 3.42 12.66
N ALA A 42 -1.31 2.81 13.06
CA ALA A 42 -2.63 3.21 12.59
C ALA A 42 -2.99 4.65 13.01
N ALA A 43 -2.57 5.07 14.21
CA ALA A 43 -2.78 6.43 14.70
C ALA A 43 -1.85 7.47 14.04
N ARG A 44 -0.63 7.07 13.69
CA ARG A 44 0.40 7.92 13.07
C ARG A 44 1.14 7.10 12.00
N PRO A 45 0.56 7.00 10.79
CA PRO A 45 1.18 6.23 9.72
C PRO A 45 2.51 6.87 9.33
N ARG A 46 3.45 6.02 8.95
CA ARG A 46 4.78 6.39 8.47
C ARG A 46 5.03 5.73 7.12
N PRO A 47 5.90 6.29 6.27
CA PRO A 47 6.25 5.66 5.00
C PRO A 47 6.78 4.24 5.18
N LEU A 48 6.37 3.33 4.29
CA LEU A 48 6.78 1.92 4.30
C LEU A 48 6.84 1.38 2.88
N GLU A 49 7.81 0.50 2.63
CA GLU A 49 7.81 -0.37 1.47
C GLU A 49 7.03 -1.65 1.81
N LEU A 50 6.19 -2.12 0.89
CA LEU A 50 5.34 -3.28 1.08
C LEU A 50 5.54 -4.27 -0.06
N GLU A 51 5.56 -5.56 0.26
CA GLU A 51 5.46 -6.64 -0.71
C GLU A 51 3.98 -7.06 -0.81
N LEU A 52 3.26 -6.49 -1.77
CA LEU A 52 1.83 -6.70 -1.98
C LEU A 52 1.57 -7.95 -2.80
N VAL A 53 0.89 -8.92 -2.21
CA VAL A 53 0.42 -10.15 -2.84
C VAL A 53 -1.08 -10.03 -3.14
N PHE A 54 -1.44 -10.15 -4.42
CA PHE A 54 -2.83 -10.21 -4.88
C PHE A 54 -3.37 -11.65 -4.80
N SER A 55 -4.70 -11.80 -4.86
CA SER A 55 -5.35 -13.12 -4.74
C SER A 55 -5.01 -14.10 -5.88
N ASP A 56 -4.56 -13.59 -7.03
CA ASP A 56 -4.09 -14.40 -8.16
C ASP A 56 -2.61 -14.80 -8.04
N GLY A 57 -1.91 -14.34 -7.00
CA GLY A 57 -0.50 -14.68 -6.75
C GLY A 57 0.50 -13.68 -7.34
N VAL A 58 0.03 -12.61 -8.00
CA VAL A 58 0.92 -11.52 -8.42
C VAL A 58 1.50 -10.84 -7.18
N VAL A 59 2.83 -10.67 -7.16
CA VAL A 59 3.57 -10.01 -6.09
C VAL A 59 4.20 -8.73 -6.63
N LEU A 60 3.99 -7.60 -5.95
CA LEU A 60 4.57 -6.31 -6.30
C LEU A 60 5.20 -5.63 -5.09
N THR A 61 6.35 -5.02 -5.30
CA THR A 61 6.86 -4.01 -4.37
C THR A 61 6.08 -2.70 -4.59
N VAL A 62 5.42 -2.21 -3.55
CA VAL A 62 4.64 -0.97 -3.55
C VAL A 62 5.07 -0.07 -2.40
N GLU A 63 4.85 1.23 -2.53
CA GLU A 63 5.25 2.20 -1.51
C GLU A 63 4.02 2.83 -0.86
N LEU A 64 3.91 2.74 0.46
CA LEU A 64 3.04 3.60 1.23
C LEU A 64 3.78 4.91 1.50
N LEU A 65 3.30 5.98 0.89
CA LEU A 65 3.82 7.34 1.07
C LEU A 65 2.90 8.08 2.04
N VAL A 66 3.48 8.78 3.01
CA VAL A 66 2.73 9.59 3.97
C VAL A 66 3.23 11.03 3.87
N ALA A 67 2.33 11.96 3.58
CA ALA A 67 2.60 13.38 3.58
C ALA A 67 1.98 14.03 4.82
N GLU A 68 2.68 14.98 5.43
CA GLU A 68 2.22 15.68 6.65
C GLU A 68 0.88 16.40 6.46
N ASP A 69 0.56 16.81 5.24
CA ASP A 69 -0.61 17.63 4.88
C ASP A 69 -1.64 16.93 3.97
N ARG A 70 -1.25 15.86 3.28
CA ARG A 70 -2.06 15.16 2.25
C ARG A 70 -2.47 13.74 2.61
N GLY A 71 -2.23 13.32 3.86
CA GLY A 71 -2.54 11.98 4.32
C GLY A 71 -1.61 10.93 3.68
N ALA A 72 -2.08 9.69 3.61
CA ALA A 72 -1.30 8.59 3.08
C ALA A 72 -1.82 8.12 1.72
N VAL A 73 -0.91 7.71 0.83
CA VAL A 73 -1.22 7.15 -0.47
C VAL A 73 -0.39 5.90 -0.72
N LEU A 74 -0.98 4.92 -1.40
CA LEU A 74 -0.29 3.73 -1.87
C LEU A 74 0.10 3.92 -3.34
N SER A 75 1.40 4.02 -3.61
CA SER A 75 1.98 4.11 -4.94
C SER A 75 2.22 2.69 -5.49
N VAL A 76 1.55 2.36 -6.59
CA VAL A 76 1.54 1.02 -7.18
C VAL A 76 2.12 1.12 -8.58
N PRO A 77 3.22 0.40 -8.90
CA PRO A 77 3.81 0.41 -10.23
C PRO A 77 2.85 -0.22 -11.25
N ALA A 78 3.14 -0.03 -12.54
CA ALA A 78 2.43 -0.77 -13.58
C ALA A 78 2.70 -2.27 -13.43
N TYR A 79 1.68 -3.10 -13.64
CA TYR A 79 1.81 -4.55 -13.57
C TYR A 79 0.81 -5.26 -14.48
N THR A 80 1.07 -6.54 -14.73
CA THR A 80 0.17 -7.42 -15.47
C THR A 80 -0.39 -8.44 -14.49
N THR A 81 -1.71 -8.56 -14.45
CA THR A 81 -2.39 -9.63 -13.69
C THR A 81 -2.03 -11.01 -14.25
N GLU A 82 -2.23 -12.09 -13.50
CA GLU A 82 -1.97 -13.45 -14.03
C GLU A 82 -2.78 -13.75 -15.30
N ALA A 83 -3.97 -13.16 -15.42
CA ALA A 83 -4.81 -13.29 -16.61
C ALA A 83 -4.30 -12.50 -17.83
N GLY A 84 -3.15 -11.82 -17.73
CA GLY A 84 -2.54 -11.05 -18.82
C GLY A 84 -3.07 -9.63 -18.99
N ALA A 85 -3.96 -9.15 -18.11
CA ALA A 85 -4.45 -7.77 -18.17
C ALA A 85 -3.41 -6.79 -17.65
N GLY A 86 -2.94 -5.89 -18.52
CA GLY A 86 -1.99 -4.83 -18.17
C GLY A 86 -2.67 -3.67 -17.45
N LEU A 87 -2.12 -3.30 -16.28
CA LEU A 87 -2.58 -2.21 -15.45
C LEU A 87 -1.47 -1.15 -15.37
N PRO A 88 -1.76 0.14 -15.64
CA PRO A 88 -0.76 1.18 -15.54
C PRO A 88 -0.42 1.47 -14.07
N GLN A 89 0.65 2.23 -13.86
CA GLN A 89 0.98 2.79 -12.55
C GLN A 89 -0.19 3.62 -12.02
N ARG A 90 -0.50 3.48 -10.72
CA ARG A 90 -1.60 4.19 -10.06
C ARG A 90 -1.26 4.55 -8.63
N THR A 91 -1.85 5.64 -8.17
CA THR A 91 -1.77 6.09 -6.77
C THR A 91 -3.14 5.99 -6.12
N TRP A 92 -3.22 5.34 -4.97
CA TRP A 92 -4.46 5.11 -4.24
C TRP A 92 -4.41 5.82 -2.88
N PRO A 93 -5.25 6.83 -2.63
CA PRO A 93 -5.39 7.41 -1.30
C PRO A 93 -5.81 6.34 -0.30
N VAL A 94 -5.18 6.35 0.88
CA VAL A 94 -5.61 5.54 2.01
C VAL A 94 -6.61 6.36 2.81
N ARG A 95 -7.86 5.91 2.80
CA ARG A 95 -8.97 6.53 3.51
C ARG A 95 -8.92 6.28 5.01
N GLU A 96 -8.50 5.08 5.40
CA GLU A 96 -8.55 4.64 6.79
C GLU A 96 -7.47 3.59 7.08
N PHE A 97 -6.93 3.65 8.30
CA PHE A 97 -6.06 2.64 8.90
C PHE A 97 -6.81 1.99 10.06
N THR A 98 -7.00 0.67 10.01
CA THR A 98 -7.68 -0.08 11.08
C THR A 98 -6.79 -1.22 11.57
N VAL A 99 -6.59 -1.34 12.88
CA VAL A 99 -5.94 -2.52 13.46
C VAL A 99 -6.90 -3.70 13.46
N ARG A 100 -6.46 -4.82 12.91
CA ARG A 100 -7.19 -6.10 12.90
C ARG A 100 -6.25 -7.18 13.39
N ASP A 101 -6.55 -7.74 14.57
CA ASP A 101 -5.67 -8.68 15.25
C ASP A 101 -4.27 -8.09 15.48
N ALA A 102 -3.25 -8.55 14.74
CA ALA A 102 -1.89 -8.02 14.76
C ALA A 102 -1.52 -7.22 13.48
N ASP A 103 -2.45 -7.13 12.52
CA ASP A 103 -2.22 -6.52 11.22
C ASP A 103 -2.83 -5.11 11.15
N VAL A 104 -2.37 -4.32 10.18
CA VAL A 104 -2.97 -3.03 9.85
C VAL A 104 -3.68 -3.14 8.51
N GLU A 105 -4.98 -2.93 8.50
CA GLU A 105 -5.81 -2.86 7.29
C GLU A 105 -5.86 -1.42 6.76
N LEU A 106 -5.52 -1.26 5.49
CA LEU A 106 -5.64 -0.03 4.71
C LEU A 106 -6.91 -0.09 3.88
N LEU A 107 -7.80 0.89 4.03
CA LEU A 107 -8.94 1.08 3.14
C LEU A 107 -8.57 2.08 2.06
N LEU A 108 -8.62 1.69 0.79
CA LEU A 108 -8.29 2.57 -0.33
C LEU A 108 -9.51 3.41 -0.77
N ASP A 109 -9.29 4.64 -1.20
CA ASP A 109 -10.30 5.47 -1.86
C ASP A 109 -10.14 5.50 -3.39
N ALA A 110 -10.87 6.38 -4.08
CA ALA A 110 -10.73 6.62 -5.50
C ALA A 110 -9.28 7.00 -5.84
N ARG A 111 -8.70 6.32 -6.84
CA ARG A 111 -7.37 6.60 -7.35
C ARG A 111 -7.20 8.08 -7.72
N LEU A 112 -5.98 8.58 -7.58
CA LEU A 112 -5.57 9.84 -8.19
C LEU A 112 -5.13 9.51 -9.62
N ASP A 113 -5.78 10.12 -10.61
CA ASP A 113 -5.44 9.94 -12.03
C ASP A 113 -4.08 10.55 -12.39
#